data_AF-A0A699T732-F1
#
_entry.id   AF-A0A699T732-F1
#
_cell.length_a   1.000
_cell.length_b   1.000
_cell.length_c   1.000
_cell.angle_alpha   90.00
_cell.angle_beta   90.00
_cell.angle_gamma   90.00
#
_symmetry.space_group_name_H-M   'P 1'
#
loop_
_entity.id
_entity.type
_entity.pdbx_description
1 polymer ?
#
loop_
_entity_poly.entity_id
_entity_poly.type
_entity_poly.pdbx_seq_one_letter_code
_entity_poly.pdbx_strand_id
1 'polypeptide(L)'
;MDWLSYHLAVIDCYEKIVRIPLLNGEILEVQGKRPEKDHGLLACIKADEKKLDDIRVVQDFPEIFPDDLSGLPPVREIEFRIDLIPGALPVVKSPYRLALSEMSELSSQLKEL
;
A
#
# COMPACT_ATOMS: atom_id res chain seq x y z
N MET A 1 1.37 -20.69 -3.88
CA MET A 1 1.76 -20.18 -5.22
C MET A 1 0.73 -20.68 -6.23
N ASP A 2 -0.55 -20.55 -5.90
CA ASP A 2 -1.56 -21.49 -6.45
C ASP A 2 -2.23 -20.91 -7.71
N TRP A 3 -2.13 -19.59 -7.87
CA TRP A 3 -2.66 -18.86 -9.00
C TRP A 3 -2.02 -19.28 -10.34
N LEU A 4 -0.68 -19.39 -10.39
CA LEU A 4 0.02 -19.81 -11.62
C LEU A 4 -0.37 -21.24 -12.02
N SER A 5 -0.51 -22.13 -11.04
CA SER A 5 -0.92 -23.52 -11.28
C SER A 5 -2.38 -23.61 -11.73
N TYR A 6 -3.27 -22.83 -11.11
CA TYR A 6 -4.69 -22.75 -11.49
C TYR A 6 -4.87 -22.25 -12.92
N HIS A 7 -4.05 -21.27 -13.34
CA HIS A 7 -4.10 -20.69 -14.68
C HIS A 7 -3.16 -21.36 -15.69
N LEU A 8 -2.55 -22.49 -15.35
CA LEU A 8 -1.59 -23.21 -16.21
C LEU A 8 -0.49 -22.29 -16.78
N ALA A 9 -0.09 -21.30 -15.99
CA ALA A 9 0.91 -20.33 -16.38
C ALA A 9 2.29 -20.98 -16.41
N VAL A 10 3.03 -20.77 -17.49
CA VAL A 10 4.39 -21.28 -17.68
C VAL A 10 5.37 -20.11 -17.62
N ILE A 11 6.39 -20.26 -16.78
CA ILE A 11 7.49 -19.29 -16.67
C ILE A 11 8.67 -19.84 -17.46
N ASP A 12 9.02 -19.16 -18.54
CA ASP A 12 10.27 -19.37 -19.28
C ASP A 12 11.34 -18.43 -18.73
N CYS A 13 12.19 -18.97 -17.85
CA CYS A 13 13.26 -18.20 -17.22
C CYS A 13 14.39 -17.82 -18.19
N TYR A 14 14.59 -18.59 -19.28
CA TYR A 14 15.65 -18.32 -20.25
C TYR A 14 15.29 -17.10 -21.10
N GLU A 15 14.07 -17.12 -21.66
CA GLU A 15 13.54 -16.01 -22.46
C GLU A 15 13.01 -14.85 -21.60
N LYS A 16 12.88 -15.06 -20.28
CA LYS A 16 12.27 -14.13 -19.32
C LYS A 16 10.82 -13.81 -19.69
N ILE A 17 10.04 -14.83 -20.06
CA ILE A 17 8.65 -14.68 -20.49
C ILE A 17 7.73 -15.48 -19.55
N VAL A 18 6.58 -14.91 -19.23
CA VAL A 18 5.47 -15.64 -18.59
C VAL A 18 4.37 -15.83 -19.62
N ARG A 19 3.97 -17.08 -19.86
CA ARG A 19 2.89 -17.48 -20.77
C ARG A 19 1.67 -17.89 -19.96
N ILE A 20 0.52 -17.29 -20.24
CA ILE A 20 -0.74 -17.58 -19.55
C ILE A 20 -1.82 -17.91 -20.58
N PRO A 21 -2.32 -19.15 -20.62
CA PRO A 21 -3.47 -19.51 -21.45
C PRO A 21 -4.73 -18.75 -21.03
N LEU A 22 -5.41 -18.11 -21.98
CA LEU A 22 -6.69 -17.45 -21.79
C LEU A 22 -7.85 -18.39 -22.16
N LEU A 23 -9.05 -18.10 -21.65
CA LEU A 23 -10.25 -18.93 -21.88
C LEU A 23 -10.69 -18.96 -23.36
N ASN A 24 -10.28 -17.97 -24.15
CA ASN A 24 -10.54 -17.89 -25.59
C ASN A 24 -9.52 -18.70 -26.42
N GLY A 25 -8.57 -19.39 -25.80
CA GLY A 25 -7.52 -20.16 -26.47
C GLY A 25 -6.30 -19.35 -26.89
N GLU A 26 -6.30 -18.03 -26.66
CA GLU A 26 -5.11 -17.19 -26.87
C GLU A 26 -4.11 -17.37 -25.72
N ILE A 27 -2.85 -17.03 -25.97
CA ILE A 27 -1.80 -17.06 -24.95
C ILE A 27 -1.35 -15.61 -24.71
N LEU A 28 -1.48 -15.16 -23.46
CA LEU A 28 -0.90 -13.90 -23.01
C LEU A 28 0.59 -14.13 -22.73
N GLU A 29 1.46 -13.45 -23.47
CA GLU A 29 2.90 -13.40 -23.21
C GLU A 29 3.28 -12.10 -22.50
N VAL A 30 3.86 -12.23 -21.31
CA VAL A 30 4.38 -11.10 -20.53
C VAL A 30 5.90 -11.18 -20.50
N GLN A 31 6.57 -10.19 -21.08
CA GLN A 31 8.03 -10.15 -21.14
C GLN A 31 8.63 -9.40 -19.93
N GLY A 32 9.52 -10.07 -19.22
CA GLY A 32 10.26 -9.53 -18.09
C GLY A 32 11.35 -8.57 -18.56
N LYS A 33 11.17 -7.27 -18.36
CA LYS A 33 12.22 -6.27 -18.55
C LYS A 33 13.13 -6.25 -17.34
N ARG A 34 14.43 -6.47 -17.53
CA ARG A 34 15.45 -6.22 -16.50
C ARG A 34 15.96 -4.79 -16.71
N PRO A 35 15.81 -3.87 -15.74
CA PRO A 35 16.44 -2.55 -15.86
C PRO A 35 17.95 -2.72 -15.91
N GLU A 36 18.62 -2.05 -16.86
CA GLU A 36 20.06 -2.21 -17.11
C GLU A 36 20.96 -1.62 -16.01
N LYS A 37 20.39 -1.00 -14.98
CA LYS A 37 21.12 -0.47 -13.82
C LYS A 37 20.37 -0.80 -12.53
N ASP A 38 21.11 -1.36 -11.57
CA ASP A 38 20.73 -1.56 -10.17
C ASP A 38 20.03 -0.28 -9.63
N HIS A 39 19.05 -0.32 -8.74
CA HIS A 39 19.05 -0.98 -7.42
C HIS A 39 17.61 -1.35 -7.02
N GLY A 40 17.39 -2.57 -6.55
CA GLY A 40 16.44 -2.86 -5.46
C GLY A 40 14.96 -2.44 -5.54
N LEU A 41 14.41 -2.05 -6.69
CA LEU A 41 12.98 -1.79 -6.83
C LEU A 41 12.29 -2.89 -7.63
N LEU A 42 11.34 -3.55 -6.95
CA LEU A 42 10.23 -4.27 -7.53
C LEU A 42 9.77 -3.52 -8.78
N ALA A 43 9.67 -4.25 -9.90
CA ALA A 43 9.27 -3.73 -11.20
C ALA A 43 8.19 -2.68 -11.04
N CYS A 44 8.56 -1.40 -11.16
CA CYS A 44 7.60 -0.35 -11.28
C CYS A 44 6.84 -0.69 -12.55
N ILE A 45 5.58 -1.10 -12.37
CA ILE A 45 4.53 -0.70 -13.30
C ILE A 45 4.87 0.75 -13.61
N LYS A 46 5.20 1.05 -14.87
CA LYS A 46 5.24 2.43 -15.32
C LYS A 46 3.81 2.91 -15.15
N ALA A 47 3.49 3.38 -13.96
CA ALA A 47 2.33 4.19 -13.71
C ALA A 47 2.63 5.44 -14.52
N ASP A 48 2.01 5.50 -15.69
CA ASP A 48 1.61 6.78 -16.26
C ASP A 48 1.07 7.59 -15.08
N GLU A 49 1.53 8.83 -14.88
CA GLU A 49 1.08 9.73 -13.79
C GLU A 49 -0.39 10.09 -14.02
N LYS A 50 -1.25 9.10 -13.92
CA LYS A 50 -2.70 9.25 -13.90
C LYS A 50 -3.01 9.97 -12.61
N LYS A 51 -3.74 11.07 -12.74
CA LYS A 51 -4.25 11.76 -11.56
C LYS A 51 -5.11 10.77 -10.80
N LEU A 52 -5.21 10.91 -9.47
CA LEU A 52 -6.08 10.02 -8.68
C LEU A 52 -7.50 10.00 -9.25
N ASP A 53 -7.94 11.15 -9.79
CA ASP A 53 -9.20 11.31 -10.52
C ASP A 53 -9.34 10.40 -11.74
N ASP A 54 -8.27 9.94 -12.39
CA ASP A 54 -8.33 9.07 -13.57
C ASP A 54 -8.56 7.60 -13.20
N ILE A 55 -8.53 7.27 -11.90
CA ILE A 55 -8.76 5.92 -11.38
C ILE A 55 -10.26 5.75 -11.15
N ARG A 56 -10.91 4.88 -11.95
CA ARG A 56 -12.36 4.61 -11.85
C ARG A 56 -12.83 4.35 -10.41
N VAL A 57 -12.09 3.56 -9.64
CA VAL A 57 -12.42 3.23 -8.25
C VAL A 57 -12.41 4.47 -7.34
N VAL A 58 -11.56 5.47 -7.61
CA VAL A 58 -11.55 6.73 -6.85
C VAL A 58 -12.79 7.57 -7.20
N GLN A 59 -13.14 7.64 -8.49
CA GLN A 59 -14.35 8.31 -8.96
C GLN A 59 -15.64 7.67 -8.42
N ASP A 60 -15.67 6.34 -8.33
CA ASP A 60 -16.83 5.59 -7.86
C ASP A 60 -17.05 5.76 -6.34
N PHE A 61 -16.02 6.15 -5.59
CA PHE A 61 -16.04 6.24 -4.12
C PHE A 61 -15.38 7.54 -3.58
N PRO A 62 -15.88 8.73 -3.94
CA PRO A 62 -15.26 10.00 -3.54
C PRO A 62 -15.27 10.22 -2.02
N GLU A 63 -16.25 9.64 -1.30
CA GLU A 63 -16.34 9.72 0.16
C GLU A 63 -15.25 8.90 0.88
N ILE A 64 -14.71 7.87 0.22
CA ILE A 64 -13.65 7.00 0.78
C ILE A 64 -12.26 7.58 0.51
N PHE A 65 -12.13 8.38 -0.55
CA PHE A 65 -10.89 9.02 -0.99
C PHE A 65 -11.00 10.55 -1.02
N PRO A 66 -11.28 11.22 0.11
CA PRO A 66 -11.31 12.67 0.15
C PRO A 66 -9.91 13.26 -0.07
N ASP A 67 -9.87 14.47 -0.62
CA ASP A 67 -8.61 15.22 -0.84
C ASP A 67 -7.85 15.53 0.47
N ASP A 68 -8.56 15.53 1.60
CA ASP A 68 -8.03 15.78 2.94
C ASP A 68 -8.61 14.77 3.95
N LEU A 69 -7.76 14.27 4.86
CA LEU A 69 -8.10 13.28 5.89
C LEU A 69 -8.30 13.92 7.27
N SER A 70 -8.72 15.18 7.33
CA SER A 70 -8.86 15.97 8.57
C SER A 70 -10.00 15.53 9.51
N GLY A 71 -10.70 14.43 9.20
CA GLY A 71 -11.80 13.90 10.01
C GLY A 71 -11.41 12.68 10.83
N LEU A 72 -11.83 12.64 12.09
CA LEU A 72 -11.91 11.38 12.83
C LEU A 72 -12.83 10.41 12.07
N PRO A 73 -12.53 9.09 12.09
CA PRO A 73 -13.44 8.13 11.49
C PRO A 73 -14.83 8.27 12.12
N PRO A 74 -15.92 8.02 11.35
CA PRO A 74 -17.26 8.04 11.90
C PRO A 74 -17.35 7.19 13.17
N VAL A 75 -18.19 7.62 14.12
CA VAL A 75 -18.44 6.87 15.35
C VAL A 75 -18.88 5.46 14.96
N ARG A 76 -18.06 4.48 15.31
CA ARG A 76 -18.38 3.07 15.05
C ARG A 76 -19.28 2.57 16.17
N GLU A 77 -20.24 1.71 15.83
CA GLU A 77 -21.11 1.05 16.82
C GLU A 77 -20.32 0.12 17.77
N ILE A 78 -19.11 -0.28 17.36
CA ILE A 78 -18.22 -1.15 18.13
C ILE A 78 -17.18 -0.28 18.85
N GLU A 79 -17.16 -0.40 20.18
CA GLU A 79 -16.14 0.19 21.04
C GLU A 79 -14.83 -0.63 20.95
N PHE A 80 -13.72 0.03 20.64
CA PHE A 80 -12.40 -0.61 20.71
C PHE A 80 -11.94 -0.68 22.17
N ARG A 81 -11.75 -1.90 22.68
CA ARG A 81 -11.23 -2.15 24.03
C ARG A 81 -9.79 -2.66 23.95
N ILE A 82 -8.94 -2.14 24.83
CA ILE A 82 -7.57 -2.63 25.00
C ILE A 82 -7.56 -3.51 26.24
N ASP A 83 -7.63 -4.82 26.02
CA ASP A 83 -7.54 -5.80 27.10
C ASP A 83 -6.09 -5.93 27.57
N LEU A 84 -5.86 -5.65 28.86
CA LEU A 84 -4.55 -5.83 29.47
C LEU A 84 -4.41 -7.26 29.98
N ILE A 85 -3.24 -7.86 29.74
CA ILE A 85 -2.89 -9.11 30.42
C ILE A 85 -2.83 -8.87 31.94
N PRO A 86 -3.31 -9.81 32.78
CA PRO A 86 -3.26 -9.66 34.23
C PRO A 86 -1.83 -9.36 34.71
N GLY A 87 -1.67 -8.29 35.50
CA GLY A 87 -0.37 -7.84 36.00
C GLY A 87 0.40 -6.89 35.08
N ALA A 88 -0.15 -6.51 33.92
CA ALA A 88 0.42 -5.43 33.11
C ALA A 88 0.39 -4.09 33.88
N LEU A 89 1.52 -3.37 33.84
CA LEU A 89 1.66 -2.05 34.42
C LEU A 89 1.76 -0.99 33.30
N PRO A 90 1.29 0.25 33.53
CA PRO A 90 1.48 1.34 32.59
C PRO A 90 2.95 1.57 32.25
N VAL A 91 3.25 1.76 30.97
CA VAL A 91 4.59 2.09 30.52
C VAL A 91 4.83 3.58 30.68
N VAL A 92 5.86 3.95 31.42
CA VAL A 92 6.32 5.34 31.56
C VAL A 92 7.74 5.44 31.01
N LYS A 93 7.93 6.27 29.98
CA LYS A 93 9.23 6.57 29.39
C LYS A 93 9.39 8.07 29.22
N SER A 94 10.60 8.58 29.41
CA SER A 94 10.91 9.98 29.11
C SER A 94 10.79 10.23 27.59
N PRO A 95 10.27 11.39 27.16
CA PRO A 95 10.30 11.77 25.75
C PRO A 95 11.73 11.80 25.20
N TYR A 96 11.88 11.47 23.92
CA TYR A 96 13.15 11.61 23.22
C TYR A 96 13.52 13.08 23.05
N ARG A 97 14.83 13.35 22.96
CA ARG A 97 15.31 14.69 22.62
C ARG A 97 15.11 14.90 21.12
N LEU A 98 14.42 15.97 20.78
CA LEU A 98 14.17 16.41 19.41
C LEU A 98 14.88 17.75 19.17
N ALA A 99 15.30 17.99 17.94
CA ALA A 99 15.79 19.30 17.52
C ALA A 99 14.66 20.33 17.53
N LEU A 100 14.99 21.63 17.50
CA LEU A 100 13.99 22.70 17.52
C LEU A 100 13.03 22.63 16.32
N SER A 101 13.51 22.27 15.14
CA SER A 101 12.69 22.11 13.94
C SER A 101 11.68 20.96 14.07
N GLU A 102 12.14 19.81 14.59
CA GLU A 102 11.29 18.63 14.81
C GLU A 102 10.24 18.89 15.89
N MET A 103 10.61 19.58 16.97
CA MET A 103 9.66 20.02 18.01
C MET A 103 8.59 20.96 17.45
N SER A 104 8.97 21.86 16.55
CA SER A 104 8.02 22.78 15.89
C SER A 104 7.05 22.03 14.98
N GLU A 105 7.55 21.08 14.21
CA GLU A 105 6.74 20.23 13.32
C GLU A 105 5.77 19.37 14.12
N LEU A 106 6.27 18.67 15.15
CA LEU A 106 5.44 17.86 16.05
C LEU A 106 4.34 18.70 16.71
N SER A 107 4.67 19.90 17.17
CA SER A 107 3.68 20.83 17.74
C SER A 107 2.64 21.29 16.74
N SER A 108 3.00 21.44 15.46
CA SER A 108 2.05 21.76 14.39
C SER A 108 1.08 20.60 14.17
N GLN A 109 1.59 19.38 14.04
CA GLN A 109 0.78 18.18 13.83
C GLN A 109 -0.17 17.90 15.00
N LEU A 110 0.29 18.11 16.24
CA LEU A 110 -0.55 17.94 17.43
C LEU A 110 -1.71 18.95 17.52
N LYS A 111 -1.65 20.09 16.82
CA LYS A 111 -2.76 21.05 16.76
C LYS A 111 -3.81 20.69 15.71
N GLU A 112 -3.48 19.80 14.78
CA GLU A 112 -4.38 19.33 13.72
C GLU A 112 -5.18 18.09 14.15
N LEU A 113 -4.79 17.44 15.25
CA LEU A 113 -5.54 16.36 15.92
C LEU A 113 -6.71 16.90 16.74
#